data_AF-A0A6G0YF68-F1
#
_entry.id   AF-A0A6G0YF68-F1
#
_cell.length_a   1.000
_cell.length_b   1.000
_cell.length_c   1.000
_cell.angle_alpha   90.00
_cell.angle_beta   90.00
_cell.angle_gamma   90.00
#
_symmetry.space_group_name_H-M   'P 1'
#
loop_
_entity.id
_entity.type
_entity.pdbx_description
1 polymer ?
#
loop_
_entity_poly.entity_id
_entity_poly.type
_entity_poly.pdbx_seq_one_letter_code
_entity_poly.pdbx_strand_id
1 'polypeptide(L)'
;MKKIGLKLINLIQQNENIWNPANSQYKNRIRRTDSINEIAKILGISQQEVDRKWKTIQSQFRREQNKVKNKKSGAGTDENYISAWCFYKPLSFLSDRNKPKTTRDTYEAQVITTLFE
;
A
#
# COMPACT_ATOMS: atom_id res chain seq x y z
N MET A 1 -0.38 -11.27 -21.28
CA MET A 1 -0.97 -11.18 -19.92
C MET A 1 -0.11 -10.42 -18.89
N LYS A 2 1.21 -10.61 -18.78
CA LYS A 2 2.04 -9.91 -17.77
C LYS A 2 2.11 -8.37 -17.94
N LYS A 3 2.07 -7.86 -19.18
CA LYS A 3 2.16 -6.42 -19.50
C LYS A 3 1.05 -5.57 -18.87
N ILE A 4 -0.21 -6.04 -18.89
CA ILE A 4 -1.35 -5.30 -18.33
C ILE A 4 -1.22 -5.17 -16.80
N GLY A 5 -0.74 -6.23 -16.13
CA GLY A 5 -0.54 -6.23 -14.68
C GLY A 5 0.51 -5.23 -14.24
N LEU A 6 1.66 -5.19 -14.94
CA LEU A 6 2.71 -4.21 -14.63
C LEU A 6 2.24 -2.77 -14.89
N LYS A 7 1.54 -2.53 -16.02
CA LYS A 7 0.98 -1.21 -16.33
C LYS A 7 -0.03 -0.77 -15.27
N LEU A 8 -0.90 -1.68 -14.82
CA LEU A 8 -1.84 -1.41 -13.73
C LEU A 8 -1.12 -1.03 -12.43
N ILE A 9 -0.08 -1.76 -12.04
CA ILE A 9 0.70 -1.46 -10.82
C ILE A 9 1.31 -0.06 -10.89
N ASN A 10 1.94 0.30 -12.02
CA ASN A 10 2.54 1.61 -12.20
C ASN A 10 1.51 2.74 -12.11
N LEU A 11 0.34 2.57 -12.75
CA LEU A 11 -0.73 3.55 -12.70
C LEU A 11 -1.31 3.71 -11.30
N ILE A 12 -1.49 2.60 -10.56
CA ILE A 12 -1.95 2.64 -9.18
C ILE A 12 -0.91 3.35 -8.29
N GLN A 13 0.38 3.05 -8.47
CA GLN A 13 1.46 3.66 -7.70
C GLN A 13 1.43 5.20 -7.82
N GLN A 14 1.19 5.72 -9.02
CA GLN A 14 1.06 7.16 -9.29
C GLN A 14 -0.19 7.80 -8.66
N ASN A 15 -1.23 7.01 -8.36
CA ASN A 15 -2.49 7.46 -7.80
C ASN A 15 -2.59 7.09 -6.31
N GLU A 16 -1.92 7.87 -5.46
CA GLU A 16 -1.83 7.62 -4.02
C GLU A 16 -3.20 7.57 -3.31
N ASN A 17 -4.20 8.30 -3.79
CA ASN A 17 -5.57 8.26 -3.28
C ASN A 17 -6.20 6.85 -3.35
N ILE A 18 -5.63 5.93 -4.13
CA ILE A 18 -6.11 4.54 -4.24
C ILE A 18 -5.49 3.64 -3.16
N TRP A 19 -4.21 3.82 -2.83
CA TRP A 19 -3.44 2.84 -2.06
C TRP A 19 -2.84 3.37 -0.76
N ASN A 20 -2.54 4.67 -0.67
CA ASN A 20 -1.80 5.29 0.42
C ASN A 20 -2.74 5.84 1.51
N PRO A 21 -2.84 5.22 2.70
CA PRO A 21 -3.70 5.72 3.79
C PRO A 21 -3.22 7.06 4.39
N ALA A 22 -1.97 7.46 4.13
CA ALA A 22 -1.45 8.76 4.55
C ALA A 22 -1.91 9.89 3.61
N ASN A 23 -2.36 9.58 2.40
CA ASN A 23 -2.88 10.56 1.48
C ASN A 23 -4.23 11.11 1.99
N SER A 24 -4.39 12.43 2.04
CA SER A 24 -5.61 13.09 2.53
C SER A 24 -6.86 12.68 1.74
N GLN A 25 -6.70 12.30 0.48
CA GLN A 25 -7.77 11.94 -0.43
C GLN A 25 -8.09 10.44 -0.44
N TYR A 26 -7.36 9.63 0.35
CA TYR A 26 -7.60 8.19 0.43
C TYR A 26 -9.02 7.83 0.90
N LYS A 27 -9.58 8.63 1.81
CA LYS A 27 -10.95 8.46 2.30
C LYS A 27 -12.01 9.01 1.32
N ASN A 28 -11.60 9.77 0.30
CA ASN A 28 -12.51 10.35 -0.68
C ASN A 28 -12.89 9.31 -1.74
N ARG A 29 -14.09 8.73 -1.58
CA ARG A 29 -14.61 7.68 -2.48
C ARG A 29 -14.84 8.16 -3.91
N ILE A 30 -15.20 9.43 -4.09
CA ILE A 30 -15.43 10.03 -5.41
C ILE A 30 -14.10 10.07 -6.15
N ARG A 31 -13.08 10.71 -5.56
CA ARG A 31 -11.75 10.79 -6.16
C ARG A 31 -11.13 9.41 -6.42
N ARG A 32 -11.32 8.46 -5.52
CA ARG A 32 -10.88 7.07 -5.73
C ARG A 32 -11.54 6.47 -6.98
N THR A 33 -12.84 6.64 -7.12
CA THR A 33 -13.61 6.15 -8.28
C THR A 33 -13.12 6.80 -9.57
N ASP A 34 -12.92 8.12 -9.56
CA ASP A 34 -12.43 8.88 -10.73
C ASP A 34 -11.07 8.38 -11.19
N SER A 35 -10.11 8.24 -10.27
CA SER A 35 -8.78 7.70 -10.61
C SER A 35 -8.85 6.27 -11.15
N ILE A 36 -9.70 5.40 -10.60
CA ILE A 36 -9.87 4.04 -11.14
C ILE A 36 -10.50 4.09 -12.54
N ASN A 37 -11.46 4.99 -12.79
CA ASN A 37 -12.06 5.16 -14.10
C ASN A 37 -11.04 5.66 -15.15
N GLU A 38 -10.15 6.57 -14.78
CA GLU A 38 -9.05 7.00 -15.65
C GLU A 38 -8.11 5.82 -15.98
N ILE A 39 -7.75 5.03 -14.98
CA ILE A 39 -6.94 3.81 -15.18
C ILE A 39 -7.66 2.82 -16.12
N ALA A 40 -8.95 2.62 -15.92
CA ALA A 40 -9.79 1.75 -16.75
C ALA A 40 -9.76 2.19 -18.22
N LYS A 41 -9.91 3.50 -18.48
CA LYS A 41 -9.79 4.10 -19.82
C LYS A 41 -8.41 3.87 -20.44
N ILE A 42 -7.32 4.10 -19.69
CA ILE A 42 -5.93 3.92 -20.15
C ILE A 42 -5.60 2.45 -20.48
N LEU A 43 -6.23 1.53 -19.77
CA LEU A 43 -6.05 0.08 -19.96
C LEU A 43 -7.02 -0.53 -20.97
N GLY A 44 -8.07 0.20 -21.36
CA GLY A 44 -9.11 -0.28 -22.28
C GLY A 44 -9.94 -1.42 -21.69
N ILE A 45 -10.15 -1.44 -20.36
CA ILE A 45 -10.94 -2.46 -19.65
C ILE A 45 -11.96 -1.80 -18.73
N SER A 46 -12.93 -2.56 -18.22
CA SER A 46 -13.94 -2.02 -17.30
C SER A 46 -13.34 -1.69 -15.92
N GLN A 47 -13.95 -0.73 -15.21
CA GLN A 47 -13.64 -0.44 -13.81
C GLN A 47 -13.67 -1.71 -12.95
N GLN A 48 -14.68 -2.57 -13.16
CA GLN A 48 -14.85 -3.81 -12.42
C GLN A 48 -13.67 -4.78 -12.65
N GLU A 49 -13.15 -4.85 -13.87
CA GLU A 49 -11.96 -5.66 -14.17
C GLU A 49 -10.68 -5.08 -13.56
N VAL A 50 -10.53 -3.75 -13.54
CA VAL A 50 -9.43 -3.08 -12.82
C VAL A 50 -9.46 -3.48 -11.35
N ASP A 51 -10.62 -3.35 -10.69
CA ASP A 51 -10.79 -3.69 -9.28
C ASP A 51 -10.50 -5.17 -9.00
N ARG A 52 -11.03 -6.07 -9.83
CA ARG A 52 -10.78 -7.52 -9.72
C ARG A 52 -9.28 -7.81 -9.85
N LYS A 53 -8.63 -7.32 -10.90
CA LYS A 53 -7.18 -7.54 -11.13
C LYS A 53 -6.35 -6.95 -10.00
N TRP A 54 -6.67 -5.75 -9.55
CA TRP A 54 -5.97 -5.10 -8.44
C TRP A 54 -6.08 -5.92 -7.15
N LYS A 55 -7.28 -6.39 -6.78
CA LYS A 55 -7.49 -7.28 -5.63
C LYS A 55 -6.68 -8.57 -5.74
N THR A 56 -6.66 -9.20 -6.91
CA THR A 56 -5.85 -10.42 -7.15
C THR A 56 -4.36 -10.14 -6.94
N ILE A 57 -3.84 -9.04 -7.50
CA ILE A 57 -2.43 -8.64 -7.33
C ILE A 57 -2.11 -8.39 -5.85
N GLN A 58 -2.94 -7.63 -5.13
CA GLN A 58 -2.74 -7.38 -3.70
C GLN A 58 -2.76 -8.66 -2.86
N SER A 59 -3.67 -9.60 -3.16
CA SER A 59 -3.76 -10.89 -2.48
C SER A 59 -2.48 -11.71 -2.65
N GLN A 60 -1.98 -11.80 -3.89
CA GLN A 60 -0.72 -12.50 -4.17
C GLN A 60 0.47 -11.80 -3.51
N PHE A 61 0.53 -10.46 -3.57
CA PHE A 61 1.59 -9.71 -2.90
C PHE A 61 1.63 -9.96 -1.40
N ARG A 62 0.48 -10.00 -0.71
CA ARG A 62 0.43 -10.33 0.72
C ARG A 62 0.97 -11.73 1.02
N ARG A 63 0.66 -12.72 0.17
CA ARG A 63 1.18 -14.09 0.31
C ARG A 63 2.70 -14.12 0.15
N GLU A 64 3.21 -13.46 -0.89
CA GLU A 64 4.64 -13.35 -1.14
C GLU A 64 5.36 -12.58 -0.02
N GLN A 65 4.79 -11.47 0.45
CA GLN A 65 5.32 -10.69 1.55
C GLN A 65 5.37 -11.51 2.86
N ASN A 66 4.36 -12.35 3.12
CA ASN A 66 4.38 -13.24 4.27
C ASN A 66 5.46 -14.32 4.15
N LYS A 67 5.72 -14.86 2.96
CA LYS A 67 6.84 -15.81 2.74
C LYS A 67 8.19 -15.15 3.00
N VAL A 68 8.37 -13.91 2.55
CA VAL A 68 9.59 -13.13 2.77
C VAL A 68 9.77 -12.79 4.26
N LYS A 69 8.69 -12.48 4.98
CA LYS A 69 8.73 -12.08 6.41
C LYS A 69 8.80 -13.26 7.38
N ASN A 70 8.07 -14.35 7.10
CA ASN A 70 8.02 -15.51 7.97
C ASN A 70 9.20 -16.45 7.69
N LYS A 71 10.38 -16.06 8.16
CA LYS A 71 11.44 -17.03 8.45
C LYS A 71 10.97 -17.86 9.65
N LYS A 72 10.87 -19.18 9.51
CA LYS A 72 10.60 -20.06 10.65
C LYS A 72 11.75 -19.88 11.66
N SER A 73 11.44 -19.49 12.89
CA SER A 73 12.40 -19.50 14.00
C SER A 73 13.01 -20.91 14.08
N GLY A 74 14.30 -21.06 13.75
CA GLY A 74 15.01 -22.34 13.74
C GLY A 74 15.56 -22.82 12.38
N ALA A 75 15.29 -22.13 11.27
CA ALA A 75 16.01 -22.39 10.01
C ALA A 75 17.34 -21.62 10.00
N GLY A 76 18.44 -22.32 9.77
CA GLY A 76 19.79 -21.76 9.70
C GLY A 76 19.92 -20.59 8.72
N THR A 77 20.96 -19.81 8.90
CA THR A 77 21.24 -18.48 8.31
C THR A 77 21.28 -18.39 6.78
N ASP A 78 20.92 -19.43 6.03
CA ASP A 78 21.09 -19.43 4.58
C ASP A 78 19.80 -19.11 3.81
N GLU A 79 19.96 -18.13 2.92
CA GLU A 79 19.02 -17.68 1.88
C GLU A 79 17.80 -16.85 2.34
N ASN A 80 17.95 -15.52 2.28
CA ASN A 80 16.81 -14.61 2.19
C ASN A 80 15.97 -15.01 0.96
N TYR A 81 14.73 -15.50 1.15
CA TYR A 81 13.82 -15.77 0.03
C TYR A 81 13.61 -14.50 -0.80
N ILE A 82 14.16 -14.50 -2.02
CA ILE A 82 13.91 -13.45 -3.02
C ILE A 82 12.72 -13.91 -3.85
N SER A 83 11.58 -13.22 -3.71
CA SER A 83 10.40 -13.55 -4.52
C SER A 83 10.72 -13.41 -6.01
N ALA A 84 10.62 -14.51 -6.77
CA ALA A 84 10.76 -14.53 -8.22
C ALA A 84 9.53 -13.93 -8.95
N TRP A 85 8.52 -13.49 -8.20
CA TRP A 85 7.31 -12.92 -8.78
C TRP A 85 7.58 -11.54 -9.37
N CYS A 86 7.38 -11.40 -10.69
CA CYS A 86 7.71 -10.17 -11.44
C CYS A 86 7.02 -8.89 -10.95
N PHE A 87 5.98 -9.00 -10.12
CA PHE A 87 5.27 -7.87 -9.53
C PHE A 87 5.71 -7.55 -8.09
N TYR A 88 6.53 -8.39 -7.46
CA TYR A 88 6.95 -8.19 -6.06
C TYR A 88 7.72 -6.90 -5.86
N LYS A 89 8.79 -6.68 -6.64
CA LYS A 89 9.60 -5.44 -6.57
C LYS A 89 8.79 -4.19 -6.95
N PRO A 90 7.99 -4.17 -8.04
CA PRO A 90 7.09 -3.06 -8.34
C PRO A 90 6.05 -2.76 -7.25
N LEU A 91 5.65 -3.73 -6.43
CA LEU A 91 4.67 -3.55 -5.35
C LEU A 91 5.30 -3.19 -4.00
N SER A 92 6.62 -2.98 -3.94
CA SER A 92 7.33 -2.66 -2.70
C SER A 92 6.81 -1.39 -2.02
N PHE A 93 6.19 -0.45 -2.76
CA PHE A 93 5.55 0.74 -2.20
C PHE A 93 4.37 0.41 -1.25
N LEU A 94 3.77 -0.78 -1.36
CA LEU A 94 2.72 -1.24 -0.46
C LEU A 94 3.25 -1.79 0.88
N SER A 95 4.56 -2.03 1.00
CA SER A 95 5.17 -2.65 2.20
C SER A 95 5.03 -1.77 3.43
N ASP A 96 4.99 -0.45 3.25
CA ASP A 96 4.96 0.58 4.29
C ASP A 96 3.54 0.93 4.77
N ARG A 97 2.52 0.31 4.19
CA ARG A 97 1.11 0.65 4.40
C ARG A 97 0.60 0.44 5.84
N ASN A 98 1.30 -0.35 6.65
CA ASN A 98 0.94 -0.69 8.04
C ASN A 98 1.92 -0.17 9.09
N LYS A 99 2.82 0.76 8.76
CA LYS A 99 3.65 1.39 9.80
C LYS A 99 2.71 2.17 10.74
N PRO A 100 2.69 1.87 12.05
CA PRO A 100 1.89 2.64 12.99
C PRO A 100 2.30 4.11 12.86
N LYS A 101 1.32 5.00 12.63
CA LYS A 101 1.58 6.44 12.74
C LYS A 101 1.87 6.70 14.21
N THR A 102 2.97 7.37 14.53
CA THR A 102 3.22 7.87 15.88
C THR A 102 2.02 8.72 16.29
N THR A 103 1.21 8.20 17.19
CA THR A 103 0.14 8.96 17.83
C THR A 103 0.84 10.04 18.66
N ARG A 104 0.65 11.33 18.34
CA ARG A 104 0.98 12.39 19.29
C ARG A 104 -0.08 12.30 20.38
N ASP A 105 0.34 11.97 21.60
CA ASP A 105 -0.52 12.11 22.77
C ASP A 105 -0.93 13.58 22.90
N THR A 106 -2.24 13.83 22.91
CA THR A 106 -2.81 15.14 23.22
C THR A 106 -2.91 15.27 24.73
N TYR A 107 -1.78 15.46 25.40
CA TYR A 107 -1.78 16.08 26.72
C TYR A 107 -1.14 17.46 26.54
N GLU A 108 -2.00 18.46 26.39
CA GLU A 108 -1.62 19.86 26.58
C GLU A 108 -1.16 20.00 28.04
N ALA A 109 0.15 19.94 28.27
CA ALA A 109 0.72 20.39 29.52
C ALA A 109 0.49 21.91 29.59
N GLN A 110 -0.60 22.31 30.23
CA GLN A 110 -0.74 23.66 30.74
C GLN A 110 0.34 23.88 31.79
N VAL A 111 1.49 24.37 31.33
CA VAL A 111 2.52 24.95 32.17
C VAL A 111 1.92 26.24 32.73
N ILE A 112 1.22 26.14 33.86
CA ILE A 112 0.99 27.31 34.71
C ILE A 112 2.31 27.57 35.42
N THR A 113 3.19 28.29 34.72
CA THR A 113 4.23 29.10 35.36
C THR A 113 3.56 30.37 35.88
N THR A 114 3.98 30.84 37.06
CA THR A 114 3.51 32.02 37.82
C THR A 114 2.24 31.71 38.66
N LEU A 115 2.21 31.86 39.99
CA LEU A 115 2.87 32.84 40.85
C LEU A 115 3.17 32.23 42.24
N PHE A 116 4.40 32.43 42.68
CA PHE A 116 4.67 32.78 44.07
C PHE A 116 4.02 34.15 44.32
N GLU A 117 3.10 34.23 45.26
CA GLU A 117 3.09 35.21 46.36
C GLU A 117 2.30 34.62 47.54
#